data_AF-A0A5P9PJ64-F1
#
_entry.id   AF-A0A5P9PJ64-F1
#
_cell.length_a   1.000
_cell.length_b   1.000
_cell.length_c   1.000
_cell.angle_alpha   90.00
_cell.angle_beta   90.00
_cell.angle_gamma   90.00
#
_symmetry.space_group_name_H-M   'P 1'
#
loop_
_entity.id
_entity.type
_entity.pdbx_description
1 polymer ?
#
loop_
_entity_poly.entity_id
_entity_poly.type
_entity_poly.pdbx_seq_one_letter_code
_entity_poly.pdbx_strand_id
1 'polypeptide(L)'
;MRTVADPYREWDVAYMLGSLSPAERREYELHLSGCEGCASEVTALAGLPGIMSAVPREQAAGLLAEDHPVQPAMPPASRVSGRRGWTVTALAGAAILVAMVLRRRGRAVRRQAAGTK
;
A
#
# COMPACT_ATOMS: atom_id res chain seq x y z
N MET A 1 17.18 -9.43 -15.21
CA MET A 1 15.81 -8.94 -15.50
C MET A 1 15.42 -7.99 -14.36
N ARG A 2 15.48 -6.67 -14.57
CA ARG A 2 14.89 -5.74 -13.60
C ARG A 2 13.38 -5.75 -13.83
N THR A 3 12.62 -6.24 -12.87
CA THR A 3 11.19 -5.95 -12.81
C THR A 3 11.05 -4.45 -12.56
N VAL A 4 10.40 -3.72 -13.48
CA VAL A 4 10.08 -2.30 -13.27
C VAL A 4 9.17 -2.24 -12.04
N ALA A 5 9.63 -1.58 -10.99
CA ALA A 5 8.82 -1.34 -9.81
C ALA A 5 7.68 -0.38 -10.18
N ASP A 6 6.50 -0.65 -9.64
CA ASP A 6 5.34 0.22 -9.78
C ASP A 6 5.57 1.49 -8.96
N PRO A 7 5.64 2.69 -9.59
CA PRO A 7 5.94 3.94 -8.88
C PRO A 7 4.86 4.31 -7.86
N TYR A 8 3.63 3.80 -8.00
CA TYR A 8 2.54 4.13 -7.07
C TYR A 8 2.70 3.46 -5.69
N ARG A 9 3.65 2.52 -5.52
CA ARG A 9 3.86 1.84 -4.23
C ARG A 9 4.39 2.77 -3.12
N GLU A 10 4.96 3.91 -3.48
CA GLU A 10 5.51 4.88 -2.51
C GLU A 10 4.52 6.01 -2.15
N TRP A 11 3.30 5.97 -2.70
CA TRP A 11 2.30 7.04 -2.55
C TRP A 11 1.27 6.77 -1.45
N ASP A 12 1.26 5.58 -0.85
CA ASP A 12 0.25 5.13 0.12
C ASP A 12 0.16 6.02 1.37
N VAL A 13 1.30 6.36 1.97
CA VAL A 13 1.37 7.23 3.14
C VAL A 13 1.01 8.68 2.77
N ALA A 14 1.50 9.19 1.64
CA ALA A 14 1.18 10.54 1.17
C ALA A 14 -0.32 10.68 0.86
N TYR A 15 -0.94 9.64 0.29
CA TYR A 15 -2.38 9.58 0.06
C TYR A 15 -3.16 9.63 1.39
N MET A 16 -2.78 8.80 2.35
CA MET A 16 -3.42 8.68 3.67
C MET A 16 -3.30 9.94 4.52
N LEU A 17 -2.13 10.56 4.55
CA LEU A 17 -1.89 11.81 5.29
C LEU A 17 -2.36 13.05 4.53
N GLY A 18 -2.93 12.87 3.33
CA GLY A 18 -3.50 13.94 2.54
C GLY A 18 -2.49 14.85 1.84
N SER A 19 -1.21 14.45 1.79
CA SER A 19 -0.08 15.22 1.26
C SER A 19 -0.01 15.26 -0.27
N LEU A 20 -0.75 14.39 -0.98
CA LEU A 20 -0.85 14.44 -2.43
C LEU A 20 -1.64 15.67 -2.91
N SER A 21 -1.19 16.27 -4.01
CA SER A 21 -1.96 17.28 -4.73
C SER A 21 -3.30 16.71 -5.25
N PRO A 22 -4.28 17.56 -5.60
CA PRO A 22 -5.55 17.08 -6.14
C PRO A 22 -5.44 16.31 -7.47
N ALA A 23 -4.38 16.52 -8.24
CA ALA A 23 -4.12 15.78 -9.47
C ALA A 23 -3.54 14.40 -9.16
N GLU A 24 -2.48 14.35 -8.33
CA GLU A 24 -1.85 13.10 -7.87
C GLU A 24 -2.85 12.20 -7.14
N ARG A 25 -3.73 12.77 -6.29
CA ARG A 25 -4.77 12.00 -5.61
C ARG A 25 -5.69 11.27 -6.60
N ARG A 26 -6.17 11.97 -7.63
CA ARG A 26 -7.04 11.38 -8.66
C ARG A 26 -6.32 10.30 -9.45
N GLU A 27 -5.06 10.57 -9.80
CA GLU A 27 -4.21 9.60 -10.50
C GLU A 27 -4.03 8.32 -9.65
N TYR A 28 -3.76 8.48 -8.36
CA TYR A 28 -3.59 7.36 -7.44
C TYR A 28 -4.89 6.58 -7.25
N GLU A 29 -6.03 7.26 -7.11
CA GLU A 29 -7.35 6.61 -7.00
C GLU A 29 -7.69 5.79 -8.25
N LEU A 30 -7.34 6.28 -9.44
CA LEU A 30 -7.46 5.52 -10.69
C LEU A 30 -6.58 4.25 -10.63
N HIS A 31 -5.35 4.36 -10.14
CA HIS A 31 -4.47 3.22 -9.96
C HIS A 31 -5.02 2.20 -8.93
N LEU A 32 -5.50 2.67 -7.78
CA LEU A 32 -6.09 1.83 -6.71
C LEU A 32 -7.28 1.01 -7.22
N SER A 33 -8.06 1.54 -8.17
CA SER A 33 -9.18 0.81 -8.80
C SER A 33 -8.73 -0.44 -9.59
N GLY A 34 -7.45 -0.47 -10.02
CA GLY A 34 -6.87 -1.55 -10.83
C GLY A 34 -5.82 -2.40 -10.13
N CYS A 35 -5.30 -1.97 -8.97
CA CYS A 35 -4.18 -2.61 -8.28
C CYS A 35 -4.55 -3.06 -6.86
N GLU A 36 -4.81 -4.36 -6.70
CA GLU A 36 -5.10 -4.96 -5.38
C GLU A 36 -3.93 -4.85 -4.40
N GLY A 37 -2.68 -4.82 -4.89
CA GLY A 37 -1.49 -4.63 -4.07
C GLY A 37 -1.49 -3.28 -3.38
N CYS A 38 -1.58 -2.19 -4.14
CA CYS A 38 -1.62 -0.83 -3.58
C CYS A 38 -2.87 -0.60 -2.70
N ALA A 39 -4.03 -1.17 -3.07
CA ALA A 39 -5.22 -1.11 -2.22
C ALA A 39 -5.04 -1.82 -0.86
N SER A 40 -4.31 -2.94 -0.84
CA SER A 40 -3.96 -3.64 0.39
C SER A 40 -3.00 -2.84 1.27
N GLU A 41 -2.01 -2.16 0.71
CA GLU A 41 -1.08 -1.31 1.46
C GLU A 41 -1.84 -0.14 2.14
N VAL A 42 -2.72 0.55 1.40
CA VAL A 42 -3.56 1.62 1.97
C VAL A 42 -4.45 1.08 3.10
N THR A 43 -5.03 -0.12 2.93
CA THR A 43 -5.86 -0.77 3.97
C THR A 43 -5.03 -1.10 5.22
N ALA A 44 -3.78 -1.53 5.06
CA ALA A 44 -2.88 -1.82 6.19
C ALA A 44 -2.56 -0.56 7.02
N LEU A 45 -2.60 0.62 6.41
CA LEU A 45 -2.37 1.90 7.06
C LEU A 45 -3.63 2.50 7.72
N ALA A 46 -4.83 2.03 7.40
CA ALA A 46 -6.11 2.70 7.72
C ALA A 46 -6.31 3.04 9.23
N GLY A 47 -5.67 2.31 10.14
CA GLY A 47 -5.71 2.59 11.58
C GLY A 47 -4.81 3.74 12.06
N LEU A 48 -3.78 4.12 11.29
CA LEU A 48 -2.76 5.08 11.73
C LEU A 48 -3.33 6.50 11.96
N PRO A 49 -4.12 7.11 11.06
CA PRO A 49 -4.62 8.47 11.26
C PRO A 49 -5.50 8.58 12.50
N GLY A 50 -6.26 7.52 12.82
CA GLY A 50 -7.06 7.45 14.04
C GLY A 50 -6.19 7.52 15.29
N ILE A 51 -5.10 6.76 15.34
CA ILE A 51 -4.16 6.79 16.48
C ILE A 51 -3.45 8.15 16.56
N MET A 52 -3.06 8.74 15.43
CA MET A 52 -2.41 10.06 15.39
C MET A 52 -3.34 11.17 15.89
N SER A 53 -4.66 11.03 15.71
CA SER A 53 -5.65 11.99 16.21
C SER A 53 -5.74 12.06 17.75
N ALA A 54 -5.17 11.09 18.45
CA ALA A 54 -5.12 11.08 19.91
C ALA A 54 -4.18 12.15 20.49
N VAL A 55 -3.28 12.72 19.68
CA VAL A 55 -2.37 13.78 20.10
C VAL A 55 -3.09 15.13 20.03
N PRO A 56 -3.25 15.87 21.15
CA PRO A 56 -3.85 17.19 21.14
C PRO A 56 -3.06 18.17 20.26
N ARG A 57 -3.78 19.08 19.58
CA ARG A 57 -3.18 20.00 18.60
C ARG A 57 -2.14 20.91 19.23
N GLU A 58 -2.35 21.33 20.46
CA GLU A 58 -1.46 22.21 21.22
C GLU A 58 -0.14 21.50 21.53
N GLN A 59 -0.19 20.20 21.85
CA GLN A 59 1.01 19.39 22.06
C GLN A 59 1.75 19.16 20.74
N ALA A 60 1.03 18.87 19.66
CA ALA A 60 1.63 18.74 18.34
C ALA A 60 2.30 20.05 17.87
N ALA A 61 1.66 21.20 18.12
CA ALA A 61 2.22 22.51 17.79
C ALA A 61 3.46 22.82 18.63
N GLY A 62 3.47 22.46 19.91
CA GLY A 62 4.66 22.59 20.77
C GLY A 62 5.87 21.84 20.22
N LEU A 63 5.68 20.61 19.72
CA LEU A 63 6.76 19.83 19.09
C LEU A 63 7.35 20.46 17.83
N LEU A 64 6.58 21.28 17.11
CA LEU A 64 7.04 21.98 15.90
C LEU A 64 7.71 23.32 16.22
N ALA A 65 7.42 23.90 17.39
CA ALA A 65 7.95 25.19 17.82
C ALA A 65 9.35 25.09 18.42
N GLU A 66 9.70 23.92 18.97
CA GLU A 66 11.03 23.66 19.49
C GLU A 66 12.01 23.41 18.32
N ASP A 67 13.05 24.23 18.18
CA ASP A 67 14.16 24.00 17.26
C ASP A 67 15.03 22.86 17.82
N HIS A 68 14.55 21.63 17.65
CA HIS A 68 15.32 20.44 17.97
C HIS A 68 16.33 20.21 16.83
N PRO A 69 17.65 20.26 17.10
CA PRO A 69 18.62 19.87 16.09
C PRO A 69 18.31 18.44 15.65
N VAL A 70 18.05 18.27 14.35
CA VAL A 70 17.73 16.97 13.75
C VAL A 70 18.96 16.07 13.88
N GLN A 71 19.00 15.30 14.96
CA GLN A 71 19.97 14.23 15.11
C GLN A 71 19.57 13.14 14.10
N PRO A 72 20.47 12.68 13.22
CA PRO A 72 20.16 11.57 12.34
C PRO A 72 19.83 10.34 13.19
N ALA A 73 18.55 10.00 13.25
CA ALA A 73 18.06 8.82 13.94
C ALA A 73 18.54 7.60 13.15
N MET A 74 19.70 7.06 13.52
CA MET A 74 20.12 5.76 13.04
C MET A 74 19.30 4.72 13.81
N PRO A 75 18.37 3.99 13.17
CA PRO A 75 17.64 2.95 13.87
C PRO A 75 18.65 1.93 14.38
N PRO A 76 18.52 1.40 15.61
CA PRO A 76 19.31 0.25 16.01
C PRO A 76 19.04 -0.84 14.98
N ALA A 77 20.11 -1.37 14.38
CA ALA A 77 20.00 -2.47 13.43
C ALA A 77 19.34 -3.65 14.14
N SER A 78 18.02 -3.78 13.98
CA SER A 78 17.28 -4.94 14.44
C SER A 78 17.71 -6.09 13.54
N ARG A 79 18.68 -6.87 14.02
CA ARG A 79 19.02 -8.16 13.43
C ARG A 79 17.81 -9.06 13.59
N VAL A 80 16.91 -9.05 12.61
CA VAL A 80 15.91 -10.11 12.44
C VAL A 80 16.69 -11.37 12.09
N SER A 81 17.07 -12.12 13.12
CA SER A 81 17.53 -13.50 12.99
C SER A 81 16.30 -14.36 12.67
N GLY A 82 15.87 -14.29 11.42
CA GLY A 82 14.78 -15.09 10.88
C GLY A 82 15.33 -16.25 10.05
N ARG A 83 16.02 -17.21 10.69
CA ARG A 83 16.17 -18.56 10.11
C ARG A 83 14.78 -19.21 10.07
N ARG A 84 13.94 -18.84 9.09
CA ARG A 84 12.59 -19.39 8.95
C ARG A 84 12.46 -20.15 7.63
N GLY A 85 12.96 -21.40 7.70
CA GLY A 85 12.50 -22.58 6.96
C GLY A 85 12.17 -22.40 5.48
N TRP A 86 13.18 -22.44 4.62
CA TRP A 86 13.00 -22.79 3.20
C TRP A 86 12.88 -24.31 3.04
N THR A 87 11.86 -24.89 3.67
CA THR A 87 11.50 -26.30 3.54
C THR A 87 10.00 -26.42 3.78
N VAL A 88 9.31 -27.13 2.89
CA VAL A 88 7.87 -27.42 2.87
C VAL A 88 6.99 -26.37 2.15
N THR A 89 6.92 -26.46 0.81
CA THR A 89 5.70 -26.88 0.06
C THR A 89 5.99 -26.87 -1.44
N ALA A 90 6.71 -27.90 -1.90
CA ALA A 90 6.52 -28.40 -3.26
C ALA A 90 5.16 -29.14 -3.28
N LEU A 91 4.37 -28.98 -4.36
CA LEU A 91 3.06 -29.59 -4.65
C LEU A 91 1.77 -28.72 -4.46
N ALA A 92 1.73 -27.49 -4.99
CA ALA A 92 0.46 -26.76 -5.18
C ALA A 92 0.40 -25.85 -6.43
N GLY A 93 1.13 -26.18 -7.51
CA GLY A 93 1.25 -25.32 -8.69
C GLY A 93 0.03 -25.28 -9.64
N ALA A 94 -0.86 -26.29 -9.62
CA ALA A 94 -1.89 -26.43 -10.64
C ALA A 94 -3.20 -25.66 -10.36
N ALA A 95 -3.57 -25.45 -9.09
CA ALA A 95 -4.86 -24.82 -8.75
C ALA A 95 -4.89 -23.29 -8.96
N ILE A 96 -3.73 -22.63 -8.85
CA ILE A 96 -3.64 -21.17 -8.91
C ILE A 96 -3.82 -20.65 -10.34
N LEU A 97 -3.33 -21.38 -11.36
CA LEU A 97 -3.49 -20.99 -12.77
C LEU A 97 -4.95 -21.08 -13.23
N VAL A 98 -5.69 -22.10 -12.78
CA VAL A 98 -7.12 -22.27 -13.12
C VAL A 98 -7.97 -21.16 -12.50
N ALA A 99 -7.73 -20.83 -11.22
CA ALA A 99 -8.43 -19.72 -10.55
C ALA A 99 -8.11 -18.35 -11.19
N MET A 100 -6.86 -18.12 -11.63
CA MET A 100 -6.45 -16.86 -12.25
C MET A 100 -7.04 -16.70 -13.67
N VAL A 101 -7.16 -17.78 -14.44
CA VAL A 101 -7.82 -17.79 -15.75
C VAL A 101 -9.33 -17.58 -15.62
N LEU A 102 -9.98 -18.19 -14.64
CA LEU A 102 -11.42 -18.00 -14.38
C LEU A 102 -11.71 -16.56 -13.91
N ARG A 103 -10.85 -15.98 -13.07
CA ARG A 103 -10.99 -14.59 -12.59
C ARG A 103 -10.74 -13.57 -13.70
N ARG A 104 -9.83 -13.84 -14.65
CA ARG A 104 -9.67 -13.02 -15.87
C ARG A 104 -10.88 -13.09 -16.80
N ARG A 105 -11.47 -14.28 -16.99
CA ARG A 105 -12.65 -14.45 -17.85
C ARG A 105 -13.91 -13.79 -17.28
N GLY A 106 -14.10 -13.81 -15.95
CA GLY A 106 -15.24 -13.13 -15.29
C GLY A 106 -15.23 -11.60 -15.45
N ARG A 107 -14.06 -10.95 -15.50
CA ARG A 107 -13.93 -9.49 -15.70
C ARG A 107 -14.21 -9.05 -17.14
N ALA A 108 -13.98 -9.91 -18.14
CA ALA A 108 -14.23 -9.60 -19.54
C ALA A 108 -15.74 -9.66 -19.89
N VAL A 109 -16.46 -10.64 -19.36
CA VAL A 109 -17.90 -10.84 -19.66
C VAL A 109 -18.78 -9.73 -19.07
N ARG A 110 -18.46 -9.23 -17.86
CA ARG A 110 -19.20 -8.12 -17.24
C ARG A 110 -19.08 -6.78 -17.97
N ARG A 111 -18.03 -6.57 -18.78
CA ARG A 111 -17.87 -5.35 -19.59
C ARG A 111 -18.75 -5.35 -20.84
N GLN A 112 -19.11 -6.50 -21.38
CA GLN A 112 -20.00 -6.58 -22.54
C GLN A 112 -21.48 -6.39 -22.18
N ALA A 113 -21.90 -6.80 -20.98
CA ALA A 113 -23.28 -6.63 -20.53
C ALA A 113 -23.67 -5.18 -20.14
N ALA A 114 -22.68 -4.28 -19.98
CA ALA A 114 -22.92 -2.88 -19.61
C ALA A 114 -22.84 -1.90 -20.81
N GLY A 115 -22.52 -2.40 -22.01
CA GLY A 115 -22.32 -1.59 -23.22
C GLY A 115 -23.46 -1.61 -24.24
N THR A 116 -24.56 -2.31 -23.95
CA THR A 116 -25.76 -2.31 -24.81
C THR A 116 -26.89 -1.57 -24.10
N LYS A 117 -26.90 -0.25 -24.22
CA LYS A 117 -28.13 0.54 -24.28
C LYS A 117 -27.92 1.74 -25.19
#